data_AF-S4PAQ2-F1
#
_entry.id   AF-S4PAQ2-F1
#
_cell.length_a   1.000
_cell.length_b   1.000
_cell.length_c   1.000
_cell.angle_alpha   90.00
_cell.angle_beta   90.00
_cell.angle_gamma   90.00
#
_symmetry.space_group_name_H-M   'P 1'
#
loop_
_entity.id
_entity.type
_entity.pdbx_description
1 polymer ?
#
loop_
_entity_poly.entity_id
_entity_poly.type
_entity_poly.pdbx_seq_one_letter_code
_entity_poly.pdbx_strand_id
1 'polypeptide(L)' 'GRVINATTLGPHEEGDDVLLTCRVLGGRPEPSVRWLVNGVLVDEEYEHNTGDVIENRLLWPAIRRADYAAVF' A
#
# COMPACT_ATOMS: atom_id res chain seq x y z
N GLY A 1 -8.20 -5.47 9.58
CA GLY A 1 -7.69 -4.09 9.48
C GLY A 1 -8.84 -3.13 9.22
N ARG A 2 -8.79 -1.91 9.76
CA ARG A 2 -9.74 -0.83 9.49
C ARG A 2 -9.37 -0.18 8.16
N VAL A 3 -10.31 -0.08 7.21
CA VAL A 3 -10.09 0.66 5.96
C VAL A 3 -10.09 2.16 6.26
N ILE A 4 -9.04 2.86 5.84
CA ILE A 4 -8.86 4.29 6.05
C ILE A 4 -8.76 5.00 4.69
N ASN A 5 -9.71 5.89 4.41
CA ASN A 5 -9.69 6.79 3.25
C ASN A 5 -9.07 8.14 3.64
N ALA A 6 -7.95 8.12 4.36
CA ALA A 6 -7.27 9.32 4.85
C ALA A 6 -5.88 9.42 4.20
N THR A 7 -5.39 10.65 4.04
CA THR A 7 -4.05 10.92 3.47
C THR A 7 -2.91 10.67 4.44
N THR A 8 -3.22 10.40 5.71
CA THR A 8 -2.24 10.15 6.78
C THR A 8 -2.59 8.85 7.47
N LEU A 9 -1.63 7.93 7.53
CA LEU A 9 -1.73 6.67 8.24
C LEU A 9 -1.40 6.92 9.72
N GLY A 10 -2.41 6.85 10.61
CA GLY A 10 -2.19 6.91 12.05
C GLY A 10 -3.25 7.67 12.85
N PRO A 11 -3.06 7.78 14.17
CA PRO A 11 -1.90 7.32 14.94
C PRO A 11 -1.81 5.79 15.05
N HIS A 12 -0.59 5.26 15.10
CA HIS A 12 -0.27 3.84 15.30
C HIS A 12 0.79 3.68 16.39
N GLU A 13 0.80 2.52 17.06
CA GLU A 13 1.82 2.18 18.05
C GLU A 13 2.99 1.43 17.40
N GLU A 14 4.19 1.56 17.98
CA GLU A 14 5.33 0.77 17.53
C GLU A 14 5.04 -0.72 17.74
N GLY A 15 5.27 -1.53 16.71
CA GLY A 15 4.90 -2.94 16.68
C GLY A 15 3.56 -3.24 16.00
N ASP A 16 2.77 -2.22 15.61
CA ASP A 16 1.57 -2.42 14.80
C ASP A 16 1.90 -2.94 13.40
N ASP A 17 1.01 -3.77 12.86
CA ASP A 17 1.03 -4.18 11.46
C ASP A 17 0.10 -3.28 10.64
N VAL A 18 0.62 -2.71 9.55
CA VAL A 18 -0.15 -1.86 8.63
C VAL A 18 -0.37 -2.60 7.31
N LEU A 19 -1.61 -2.62 6.84
CA LEU A 19 -1.97 -3.15 5.52
C LEU A 19 -2.39 -2.00 4.61
N LEU A 20 -1.63 -1.78 3.55
CA LEU A 20 -1.92 -0.81 2.51
C LEU A 20 -2.49 -1.51 1.30
N THR A 21 -3.51 -0.92 0.70
CA THR A 21 -4.15 -1.49 -0.50
C THR A 21 -4.32 -0.38 -1.53
N CYS A 22 -3.66 -0.54 -2.67
CA CYS A 22 -3.85 0.30 -3.84
C CYS A 22 -4.64 -0.49 -4.87
N ARG A 23 -5.81 0.03 -5.24
CA ARG A 23 -6.75 -0.65 -6.16
C ARG A 23 -7.06 0.25 -7.34
N VAL A 24 -6.86 -0.27 -8.54
CA VAL A 24 -7.14 0.39 -9.82
C VAL A 24 -8.25 -0.37 -10.55
N LEU A 25 -9.15 0.36 -11.21
CA LEU A 25 -10.21 -0.18 -12.04
C LEU A 25 -9.97 0.20 -13.50
N GLY A 26 -9.92 -0.77 -14.40
CA GLY A 26 -9.70 -0.62 -15.82
C GLY A 26 -8.28 -0.23 -16.20
N GLY A 27 -8.15 0.32 -17.42
CA GLY A 27 -6.88 0.77 -18.00
C GLY A 27 -6.55 0.02 -19.28
N ARG A 28 -6.11 0.76 -20.31
CA ARG A 28 -5.61 0.21 -21.58
C ARG A 28 -4.40 1.04 -22.05
N PRO A 29 -3.18 0.47 -22.13
CA PRO A 29 -2.83 -0.90 -21.74
C PRO A 29 -3.06 -1.16 -20.24
N GLU A 30 -3.05 -2.43 -19.85
CA GLU A 30 -3.19 -2.84 -18.45
C GLU A 30 -2.16 -2.12 -17.56
N PRO A 31 -2.58 -1.44 -16.47
CA PRO A 31 -1.67 -0.72 -15.60
C PRO A 31 -0.87 -1.66 -14.70
N SER A 32 0.26 -1.17 -14.19
CA SER A 32 1.00 -1.79 -13.10
C SER A 32 0.88 -0.95 -11.82
N VAL A 33 0.82 -1.64 -10.68
CA VAL A 33 0.69 -0.99 -9.37
C VAL A 33 1.86 -1.43 -8.49
N ARG A 34 2.57 -0.45 -7.93
CA ARG A 34 3.78 -0.65 -7.13
C ARG A 34 3.81 0.30 -5.95
N TRP A 35 4.44 -0.11 -4.86
CA TRP A 35 4.67 0.71 -3.67
C TRP A 35 6.09 1.23 -3.62
N LEU A 36 6.22 2.51 -3.30
CA LEU A 36 7.49 3.13 -3.01
C LEU A 36 7.44 3.69 -1.59
N VAL A 37 8.43 3.38 -0.78
CA VAL A 37 8.59 4.00 0.55
C VAL A 37 9.73 5.00 0.48
N ASN A 38 9.43 6.26 0.75
CA ASN A 38 10.38 7.36 0.66
C ASN A 38 11.10 7.42 -0.70
N GLY A 39 10.35 7.12 -1.77
CA GLY A 39 10.86 7.09 -3.14
C GLY A 39 11.65 5.84 -3.53
N VAL A 40 11.78 4.85 -2.63
CA VAL A 40 12.44 3.57 -2.91
C VAL A 40 11.39 2.51 -3.20
N LEU A 41 11.53 1.79 -4.32
CA LEU A 41 10.64 0.67 -4.66
C LEU A 41 10.76 -0.44 -3.60
N VAL A 42 9.63 -0.78 -2.95
CA VAL A 42 9.58 -1.85 -1.95
C VAL A 42 8.74 -3.04 -2.38
N ASP A 43 7.79 -2.81 -3.28
CA ASP A 43 6.93 -3.85 -3.82
C ASP A 43 6.43 -3.48 -5.22
N GLU A 44 6.47 -4.45 -6.12
CA GLU A 44 6.01 -4.35 -7.50
C GLU A 44 5.10 -5.53 -7.89
N GLU A 45 4.77 -6.40 -6.93
CA GLU A 45 3.89 -7.55 -7.16
C GLU A 45 2.43 -7.10 -7.01
N TYR A 46 1.64 -7.29 -8.06
CA TYR A 46 0.23 -6.92 -8.07
C TYR A 46 -0.64 -8.05 -8.61
N GLU A 47 -1.84 -8.15 -8.06
CA GLU A 47 -2.81 -9.18 -8.39
C GLU A 47 -3.81 -8.68 -9.44
N HIS A 48 -4.11 -9.54 -10.41
CA HIS A 48 -5.20 -9.33 -11.35
C HIS A 48 -6.44 -10.06 -10.84
N ASN A 49 -7.41 -9.29 -10.36
CA ASN A 49 -8.68 -9.82 -9.92
C ASN A 49 -9.69 -9.85 -11.08
N THR A 50 -10.69 -10.74 -10.96
CA THR A 50 -11.75 -10.89 -11.95
C THR A 50 -12.48 -9.56 -12.17
N GLY A 51 -12.52 -9.13 -13.43
CA GLY A 51 -13.20 -7.90 -13.85
C GLY A 51 -12.33 -6.67 -13.66
N ASP A 52 -11.45 -6.39 -14.62
CA ASP A 52 -10.69 -5.13 -14.78
C ASP A 52 -10.16 -4.51 -13.47
N VAL A 53 -9.82 -5.30 -12.46
CA VAL A 53 -9.37 -4.82 -11.15
C VAL A 53 -7.94 -5.27 -10.95
N ILE A 54 -7.07 -4.30 -10.70
CA ILE A 54 -5.67 -4.54 -10.36
C ILE A 54 -5.43 -4.02 -8.96
N GLU A 55 -4.81 -4.84 -8.11
CA GLU A 55 -4.63 -4.53 -6.71
C GLU A 55 -3.23 -4.90 -6.24
N ASN A 56 -2.60 -4.00 -5.48
CA ASN A 56 -1.39 -4.30 -4.74
C ASN A 56 -1.68 -4.14 -3.24
N ARG A 57 -1.38 -5.17 -2.46
CA ARG A 57 -1.53 -5.22 -1.00
C ARG A 57 -0.17 -5.32 -0.31
N LEU A 58 0.30 -4.20 0.25
CA LEU A 58 1.55 -4.16 1.01
C LEU A 58 1.28 -4.37 2.51
N LEU A 59 1.80 -5.46 3.07
CA LEU A 59 1.91 -5.65 4.50
C LEU A 59 3.22 -5.02 4.98
N TRP A 60 3.12 -4.02 5.85
CA TRP A 60 4.25 -3.43 6.53
C TRP A 60 4.22 -3.81 8.02
N PRO A 61 4.94 -4.89 8.41
CA PRO A 61 4.80 -5.46 9.73
C PRO A 61 5.64 -4.71 10.78
N ALA A 62 5.15 -4.71 12.02
CA ALA A 62 5.85 -4.21 13.19
C ALA A 62 6.52 -2.84 12.96
N ILE A 63 5.71 -1.82 12.65
CA ILE A 63 6.19 -0.46 12.39
C ILE A 63 7.06 0.05 13.55
N ARG A 64 8.07 0.86 13.22
CA ARG A 64 8.99 1.45 14.19
C ARG A 64 8.91 2.97 14.15
N ARG A 65 9.46 3.64 15.17
CA ARG A 65 9.66 5.10 15.14
C ARG A 65 10.38 5.62 13.91
N ALA A 66 11.23 4.82 13.29
CA ALA A 66 11.93 5.18 12.05
C ALA A 66 10.98 5.31 10.83
N ASP A 67 9.81 4.67 10.88
CA ASP A 67 8.78 4.74 9.84
C ASP A 67 7.88 5.98 10.00
N TYR A 68 8.10 6.78 11.05
CA TYR A 68 7.37 8.02 11.25
C TYR A 68 7.59 8.98 10.07
N ALA A 69 6.48 9.51 9.55
CA ALA A 69 6.45 10.38 8.37
C ALA A 69 7.00 9.73 7.08
N ALA A 70 7.08 8.41 7.03
CA ALA A 70 7.34 7.70 5.78
C ALA A 70 6.24 8.03 4.75
N VAL A 71 6.64 8.22 3.50
CA VAL A 71 5.75 8.49 2.37
C VAL A 71 5.63 7.20 1.56
N PHE A 72 4.38 6.76 1.37
CA PHE A 72 4.00 5.55 0.64
C PHE A 72 3.35 5.89 -0.70
#